data_AF-A0A1J3EU45-F1
#
_entry.id   AF-A0A1J3EU45-F1
#
_cell.length_a   1.000
_cell.length_b   1.000
_cell.length_c   1.000
_cell.angle_alpha   90.00
_cell.angle_beta   90.00
_cell.angle_gamma   90.00
#
_symmetry.space_group_name_H-M   'P 1'
#
loop_
_entity.id
_entity.type
_entity.pdbx_description
1 polymer ?
#
loop_
_entity_poly.entity_id
_entity_poly.type
_entity_poly.pdbx_seq_one_letter_code
_entity_poly.pdbx_strand_id
1 'polypeptide(L)'
;KQNKRMGSKFGIGSMSIVMTLLLSLAPKLEAELTTVQQAPNSDGSITFLVIGDWGRRGLYNQSQVALQMGRIGEKLDIDFVVSTGDNIYDNGMKSIDDPAFQLSFTNIYTSPSLQKPWYLVLGNHDYRGDVEAQLSPLLRSIDSRWICMRSFIVDAEIAELFFVDTTPFVDAYFLNPHGQYYDWRGVSPRESYLQTILTAN
;
A
#
# COMPACT_ATOMS: atom_id res chain seq x y z
N LYS A 1 -86.02 -36.46 -3.90
CA LYS A 1 -85.74 -35.12 -3.32
C LYS A 1 -84.26 -35.06 -2.97
N GLN A 2 -83.58 -33.98 -3.39
CA GLN A 2 -82.12 -33.77 -3.51
C GLN A 2 -81.35 -33.92 -2.17
N ASN A 3 -80.05 -34.26 -2.10
CA ASN A 3 -78.85 -33.57 -2.58
C ASN A 3 -77.62 -34.54 -2.54
N LYS A 4 -76.78 -34.67 -3.59
CA LYS A 4 -75.47 -33.97 -3.85
C LYS A 4 -74.44 -34.15 -2.72
N ARG A 5 -73.16 -34.55 -2.90
CA ARG A 5 -72.09 -34.31 -3.91
C ARG A 5 -71.10 -35.50 -3.86
N MET A 6 -70.58 -36.11 -4.92
CA MET A 6 -69.57 -35.70 -5.94
C MET A 6 -68.21 -35.23 -5.38
N GLY A 7 -67.15 -36.01 -5.68
CA GLY A 7 -65.74 -35.67 -5.46
C GLY A 7 -64.84 -36.82 -5.93
N SER A 8 -64.28 -36.68 -7.14
CA SER A 8 -63.61 -37.71 -7.94
C SER A 8 -62.08 -37.58 -7.96
N LYS A 9 -61.42 -38.75 -7.95
CA LYS A 9 -60.29 -39.22 -8.79
C LYS A 9 -59.02 -38.37 -9.04
N PHE A 10 -57.91 -39.04 -8.71
CA PHE A 10 -56.65 -39.25 -9.46
C PHE A 10 -55.66 -38.10 -9.70
N GLY A 11 -54.37 -38.42 -9.49
CA GLY A 11 -53.25 -37.77 -10.16
C GLY A 11 -51.91 -37.94 -9.44
N ILE A 12 -51.25 -39.10 -9.60
CA ILE A 12 -49.81 -39.22 -9.33
C ILE A 12 -49.09 -38.69 -10.57
N GLY A 13 -48.62 -37.44 -10.48
CA GLY A 13 -47.79 -36.79 -11.49
C GLY A 13 -46.33 -36.80 -11.04
N SER A 14 -45.49 -37.46 -11.82
CA SER A 14 -44.03 -37.40 -11.80
C SER A 14 -43.50 -35.97 -11.97
N MET A 15 -42.56 -35.55 -11.12
CA MET A 15 -41.75 -34.35 -11.36
C MET A 15 -40.27 -34.69 -11.17
N SER A 16 -39.54 -34.67 -12.29
CA SER A 16 -38.08 -34.74 -12.37
C SER A 16 -37.43 -33.63 -11.56
N ILE A 17 -36.48 -33.96 -10.70
CA ILE A 17 -35.51 -33.01 -10.16
C ILE A 17 -34.24 -33.18 -10.97
N VAL A 18 -34.14 -32.43 -12.07
CA VAL A 18 -32.85 -32.17 -12.71
C VAL A 18 -32.15 -31.15 -11.82
N MET A 19 -31.23 -31.63 -10.99
CA MET A 19 -30.37 -30.79 -10.18
C MET A 19 -29.30 -30.20 -11.11
N THR A 20 -29.62 -29.07 -11.73
CA THR A 20 -28.68 -28.30 -12.53
C THR A 20 -27.57 -27.80 -11.61
N LEU A 21 -26.40 -28.45 -11.71
CA LEU A 21 -25.17 -28.04 -11.05
C LEU A 21 -24.69 -26.74 -11.71
N LEU A 22 -25.24 -25.60 -11.30
CA LEU A 22 -24.65 -24.30 -11.55
C LEU A 22 -23.40 -24.20 -10.67
N LEU A 23 -22.27 -24.76 -11.13
CA LEU A 23 -20.96 -24.31 -10.64
C LEU A 23 -20.89 -22.83 -11.02
N SER A 24 -21.04 -21.98 -10.01
CA SER A 24 -20.83 -20.54 -10.13
C SER A 24 -19.45 -20.29 -10.70
N LEU A 25 -19.38 -19.88 -11.97
CA LEU A 25 -18.29 -19.08 -12.50
C LEU A 25 -18.41 -17.69 -11.86
N ALA A 26 -18.08 -17.60 -10.57
CA ALA A 26 -17.76 -16.31 -9.98
C ALA A 26 -16.41 -15.89 -10.61
N PRO A 27 -16.30 -14.70 -11.22
CA PRO A 27 -15.00 -14.22 -11.63
C PRO A 27 -14.10 -14.21 -10.39
N LYS A 28 -12.95 -14.87 -10.47
CA LYS A 28 -11.88 -14.61 -9.52
C LYS A 28 -11.50 -13.15 -9.75
N LEU A 29 -11.85 -12.29 -8.80
CA LEU A 29 -11.28 -10.95 -8.76
C LEU A 29 -9.82 -11.17 -8.39
N GLU A 30 -8.95 -11.24 -9.40
CA GLU A 30 -7.50 -11.16 -9.15
C GLU A 30 -7.25 -9.75 -8.64
N ALA A 31 -6.63 -9.66 -7.47
CA ALA A 31 -6.25 -8.38 -6.92
C ALA A 31 -5.00 -7.93 -7.67
N GLU A 32 -5.12 -6.91 -8.50
CA GLU A 32 -3.97 -6.28 -9.15
C GLU A 32 -3.38 -5.21 -8.23
N LEU A 33 -2.05 -5.15 -8.16
CA LEU A 33 -1.39 -4.04 -7.48
C LEU A 33 -1.62 -2.75 -8.29
N THR A 34 -1.72 -1.63 -7.58
CA THR A 34 -1.74 -0.33 -8.28
C THR A 34 -0.41 -0.15 -9.02
N THR A 35 -0.46 0.19 -10.30
CA THR A 35 0.74 0.50 -11.09
C THR A 35 0.86 2.00 -11.32
N VAL A 36 2.02 2.55 -10.99
CA VAL A 36 2.40 3.93 -11.28
C VAL A 36 3.42 3.93 -12.41
N GLN A 37 3.15 4.72 -13.44
CA GLN A 37 4.02 4.84 -14.60
C GLN A 37 5.12 5.87 -14.35
N GLN A 38 6.36 5.53 -14.69
CA GLN A 38 7.54 6.38 -14.57
C GLN A 38 8.36 6.30 -15.86
N ALA A 39 8.10 7.21 -16.80
CA ALA A 39 8.80 7.20 -18.08
C ALA A 39 10.34 7.28 -17.89
N PRO A 40 11.11 6.53 -18.69
CA PRO A 40 12.56 6.63 -18.71
C PRO A 40 13.01 7.96 -19.31
N ASN A 41 14.28 8.29 -19.10
CA ASN A 41 14.91 9.45 -19.74
C ASN A 41 14.98 9.28 -21.26
N SER A 42 15.24 10.39 -21.97
CA SER A 42 15.32 10.39 -23.44
C SER A 42 16.38 9.45 -24.02
N ASP A 43 17.36 9.05 -23.21
CA ASP A 43 18.41 8.09 -23.56
C ASP A 43 18.06 6.64 -23.16
N GLY A 44 16.86 6.41 -22.62
CA GLY A 44 16.37 5.12 -22.14
C GLY A 44 16.88 4.72 -20.76
N SER A 45 17.54 5.62 -20.02
CA SER A 45 18.02 5.34 -18.66
C SER A 45 17.00 5.71 -17.57
N ILE A 46 17.13 5.10 -16.40
CA ILE A 46 16.48 5.53 -15.16
C ILE A 46 17.53 5.66 -14.06
N THR A 47 17.44 6.72 -13.26
CA THR A 47 18.36 7.01 -12.16
C THR A 47 17.56 7.40 -10.94
N PHE A 48 17.71 6.68 -9.83
CA PHE A 48 17.00 6.98 -8.59
C PHE A 48 17.89 6.75 -7.38
N LEU A 49 17.51 7.36 -6.25
CA LEU A 49 18.12 7.08 -4.95
C LEU A 49 17.23 6.14 -4.14
N VAL A 50 17.84 5.34 -3.28
CA VAL A 50 17.12 4.47 -2.32
C VAL A 50 17.49 4.91 -0.91
N ILE A 51 16.48 5.07 -0.06
CA ILE A 51 16.63 5.41 1.36
C ILE A 51 15.65 4.59 2.20
N GLY A 52 16.05 4.25 3.42
CA GLY A 52 15.19 3.64 4.44
C GLY A 52 15.52 4.24 5.80
N ASP A 53 14.67 4.01 6.77
CA ASP A 53 14.96 4.27 8.18
C ASP A 53 15.38 5.72 8.47
N TRP A 54 14.58 6.72 8.08
CA TRP A 54 15.12 8.07 7.92
C TRP A 54 14.44 9.20 8.72
N GLY A 55 13.12 9.23 8.90
CA GLY A 55 12.45 10.45 9.40
C GLY A 55 12.60 10.70 10.89
N ARG A 56 13.51 11.61 11.25
CA ARG A 56 13.85 11.94 12.64
C ARG A 56 14.01 13.44 12.89
N ARG A 57 13.20 14.27 12.22
CA ARG A 57 13.21 15.73 12.39
C ARG A 57 14.61 16.37 12.23
N GLY A 58 15.42 15.83 11.34
CA GLY A 58 16.80 16.25 11.08
C GLY A 58 17.85 15.67 12.04
N LEU A 59 17.44 14.92 13.07
CA LEU A 59 18.34 14.28 14.03
C LEU A 59 18.96 12.99 13.47
N TYR A 60 19.88 12.39 14.23
CA TYR A 60 20.56 11.13 13.86
C TYR A 60 21.17 11.15 12.46
N ASN A 61 21.85 12.24 12.12
CA ASN A 61 22.47 12.50 10.82
C ASN A 61 21.48 12.58 9.64
N GLN A 62 20.17 12.58 9.85
CA GLN A 62 19.19 12.68 8.77
C GLN A 62 19.47 13.90 7.87
N SER A 63 19.71 15.08 8.45
CA SER A 63 20.02 16.28 7.67
C SER A 63 21.34 16.17 6.89
N GLN A 64 22.31 15.40 7.41
CA GLN A 64 23.59 15.19 6.71
C GLN A 64 23.43 14.22 5.54
N VAL A 65 22.60 13.18 5.70
CA VAL A 65 22.21 12.28 4.62
C VAL A 65 21.44 13.06 3.55
N ALA A 66 20.48 13.89 3.93
CA ALA A 66 19.73 14.74 3.01
C ALA A 66 20.65 15.68 2.21
N LEU A 67 21.67 16.26 2.84
CA LEU A 67 22.68 17.07 2.15
C LEU A 67 23.46 16.25 1.11
N GLN A 68 23.89 15.03 1.44
CA GLN A 68 24.60 14.18 0.46
C GLN A 68 23.68 13.70 -0.65
N MET A 69 22.44 13.33 -0.33
CA MET A 69 21.43 12.99 -1.34
C MET A 69 21.21 14.15 -2.30
N GLY A 70 21.15 15.40 -1.84
CA GLY A 70 21.03 16.57 -2.71
C GLY A 70 22.20 16.69 -3.69
N ARG A 71 23.43 16.52 -3.22
CA ARG A 71 24.65 16.57 -4.06
C ARG A 71 24.69 15.44 -5.09
N ILE A 72 24.36 14.22 -4.67
CA ILE A 72 24.36 13.06 -5.57
C ILE A 72 23.19 13.14 -6.55
N GLY A 73 22.02 13.56 -6.08
CA GLY A 73 20.84 13.78 -6.92
C GLY A 73 21.09 14.81 -8.02
N GLU A 74 21.83 15.88 -7.72
CA GLU A 74 22.23 16.87 -8.71
C GLU A 74 23.26 16.30 -9.70
N LYS A 75 24.26 15.58 -9.19
CA LYS A 75 25.31 14.98 -10.03
C LYS A 75 24.78 13.93 -11.02
N LEU A 76 23.79 13.15 -10.59
CA LEU A 76 23.23 12.05 -11.37
C LEU A 76 21.95 12.41 -12.13
N ASP A 77 21.41 13.61 -11.90
CA ASP A 77 20.09 14.05 -12.39
C ASP A 77 19.01 12.98 -12.18
N ILE A 78 18.72 12.69 -10.91
CA ILE A 78 17.80 11.60 -10.55
C ILE A 78 16.36 11.88 -11.03
N ASP A 79 15.65 10.82 -11.36
CA ASP A 79 14.25 10.83 -11.79
C ASP A 79 13.29 10.82 -10.60
N PHE A 80 13.60 10.02 -9.57
CA PHE A 80 12.79 9.84 -8.37
C PHE A 80 13.62 9.30 -7.18
N VAL A 81 12.95 9.17 -6.03
CA VAL A 81 13.50 8.54 -4.82
C VAL A 81 12.61 7.38 -4.39
N VAL A 82 13.23 6.29 -3.95
CA VAL A 82 12.60 5.10 -3.38
C VAL A 82 12.79 5.13 -1.86
N SER A 83 11.70 5.07 -1.10
CA SER A 83 11.73 4.84 0.35
C SER A 83 11.33 3.40 0.66
N THR A 84 12.17 2.69 1.41
CA THR A 84 11.93 1.31 1.84
C THR A 84 11.17 1.20 3.16
N GLY A 85 10.61 2.30 3.66
CA GLY A 85 9.83 2.34 4.90
C GLY A 85 10.61 2.84 6.11
N ASP A 86 9.93 2.79 7.25
CA ASP A 86 10.33 3.45 8.49
C ASP A 86 10.53 4.95 8.25
N ASN A 87 9.49 5.52 7.68
CA ASN A 87 9.47 6.88 7.16
C ASN A 87 9.46 7.91 8.28
N ILE A 88 8.76 7.65 9.40
CA ILE A 88 8.67 8.58 10.54
C ILE A 88 8.90 7.83 11.86
N TYR A 89 9.97 8.19 12.55
CA TYR A 89 10.36 7.64 13.85
C TYR A 89 9.87 8.48 15.04
N ASP A 90 9.69 7.90 16.23
CA ASP A 90 9.86 6.46 16.52
C ASP A 90 8.57 5.64 16.31
N ASN A 91 7.41 6.29 16.19
CA ASN A 91 6.11 5.59 16.13
C ASN A 91 5.17 6.20 15.08
N GLY A 92 5.66 6.43 13.86
CA GLY A 92 4.87 6.97 12.76
C GLY A 92 4.33 8.38 13.03
N MET A 93 3.39 8.80 12.18
CA MET A 93 2.60 10.01 12.39
C MET A 93 1.42 9.72 13.32
N LYS A 94 0.91 10.71 14.05
CA LYS A 94 -0.26 10.56 14.93
C LYS A 94 -1.59 10.89 14.27
N SER A 95 -1.55 11.69 13.20
CA SER A 95 -2.71 12.13 12.42
C SER A 95 -2.22 12.76 11.11
N ILE A 96 -3.15 13.14 10.23
CA ILE A 96 -2.84 13.82 8.97
C ILE A 96 -2.15 15.18 9.16
N ASP A 97 -2.42 15.85 10.29
CA ASP A 97 -1.87 17.17 10.63
C ASP A 97 -0.61 17.08 11.51
N ASP A 98 -0.04 15.88 11.71
CA ASP A 98 1.13 15.73 12.57
C ASP A 98 2.33 16.51 12.00
N PRO A 99 2.90 17.47 12.76
CA PRO A 99 4.05 18.25 12.30
C PRO A 99 5.29 17.39 12.01
N ALA A 100 5.34 16.14 12.50
CA ALA A 100 6.41 15.19 12.19
C ALA A 100 6.61 15.00 10.68
N PHE A 101 5.54 15.08 9.87
CA PHE A 101 5.63 15.01 8.42
C PHE A 101 6.54 16.11 7.85
N GLN A 102 6.18 17.37 8.09
CA GLN A 102 6.96 18.50 7.57
C GLN A 102 8.35 18.55 8.20
N LEU A 103 8.46 18.31 9.51
CA LEU A 103 9.73 18.37 10.23
C LEU A 103 10.71 17.27 9.80
N SER A 104 10.21 16.12 9.36
CA SER A 104 11.06 14.98 8.99
C SER A 104 11.20 14.80 7.48
N PHE A 105 10.29 15.32 6.66
CA PHE A 105 10.32 15.16 5.21
C PHE A 105 10.48 16.50 4.50
N THR A 106 9.43 17.32 4.47
CA THR A 106 9.36 18.57 3.68
C THR A 106 10.52 19.52 3.98
N ASN A 107 10.82 19.75 5.26
CA ASN A 107 11.83 20.70 5.70
C ASN A 107 13.25 20.11 5.74
N ILE A 108 13.41 18.82 5.47
CA ILE A 108 14.71 18.13 5.50
C ILE A 108 15.26 17.95 4.09
N TYR A 109 14.46 17.43 3.17
CA TYR A 109 14.88 17.11 1.80
C TYR A 109 14.58 18.27 0.86
N THR A 110 15.19 19.43 1.11
CA THR A 110 14.88 20.71 0.44
C THR A 110 15.74 21.00 -0.79
N SER A 111 16.74 20.18 -1.09
CA SER A 111 17.60 20.39 -2.26
C SER A 111 16.78 20.37 -3.57
N PRO A 112 17.08 21.25 -4.55
CA PRO A 112 16.36 21.28 -5.83
C PRO A 112 16.36 19.92 -6.56
N SER A 113 17.46 19.18 -6.51
CA SER A 113 17.59 17.86 -7.11
C SER A 113 16.71 16.78 -6.46
N LEU A 114 16.20 17.04 -5.25
CA LEU A 114 15.27 16.16 -4.53
C LEU A 114 13.81 16.60 -4.68
N GLN A 115 13.52 17.63 -5.49
CA GLN A 115 12.15 18.03 -5.84
C GLN A 115 11.59 17.14 -6.97
N LYS A 116 11.65 15.84 -6.73
CA LYS A 116 11.24 14.74 -7.61
C LYS A 116 10.20 13.88 -6.88
N PRO A 117 9.47 12.98 -7.56
CA PRO A 117 8.58 12.03 -6.90
C PRO A 117 9.35 11.16 -5.89
N TRP A 118 8.73 10.89 -4.74
CA TRP A 118 9.19 9.90 -3.78
C TRP A 118 8.16 8.78 -3.72
N TYR A 119 8.57 7.57 -4.04
CA TYR A 119 7.76 6.37 -3.94
C TYR A 119 8.07 5.67 -2.62
N LEU A 120 7.07 5.49 -1.77
CA LEU A 120 7.28 5.00 -0.41
C LEU A 120 6.37 3.81 -0.09
N VAL A 121 6.94 2.84 0.61
CA VAL A 121 6.19 1.87 1.42
C VAL A 121 6.26 2.22 2.91
N LEU A 122 5.45 1.55 3.69
CA LEU A 122 5.45 1.61 5.16
C LEU A 122 6.45 0.60 5.74
N GLY A 123 7.14 1.00 6.81
CA GLY A 123 7.89 0.08 7.67
C GLY A 123 7.18 -0.17 9.00
N ASN A 124 7.78 -1.00 9.86
CA ASN A 124 7.15 -1.37 11.13
C ASN A 124 7.03 -0.21 12.12
N HIS A 125 7.91 0.81 12.06
CA HIS A 125 7.78 2.01 12.89
C HIS A 125 6.61 2.88 12.44
N ASP A 126 6.31 2.90 11.14
CA ASP A 126 5.16 3.65 10.60
C ASP A 126 3.83 3.08 11.09
N TYR A 127 3.76 1.75 11.22
CA TYR A 127 2.61 1.05 11.78
C TYR A 127 2.35 1.34 13.25
N ARG A 128 3.32 1.87 14.00
CA ARG A 128 3.12 2.21 15.42
C ARG A 128 2.37 3.53 15.62
N GLY A 129 2.06 4.24 14.53
CA GLY A 129 1.25 5.46 14.49
C GLY A 129 -0.06 5.26 13.75
N ASP A 130 -0.51 6.32 13.08
CA ASP A 130 -1.65 6.38 12.17
C ASP A 130 -1.18 6.06 10.75
N VAL A 131 -1.39 4.82 10.32
CA VAL A 131 -0.99 4.36 8.98
C VAL A 131 -1.80 5.06 7.89
N GLU A 132 -3.10 5.23 8.13
CA GLU A 132 -4.01 5.85 7.18
C GLU A 132 -3.66 7.32 6.93
N ALA A 133 -3.09 8.02 7.92
CA ALA A 133 -2.53 9.36 7.71
C ALA A 133 -1.37 9.35 6.70
N GLN A 134 -0.42 8.42 6.83
CA GLN A 134 0.73 8.33 5.91
C GLN A 134 0.33 7.92 4.48
N LEU A 135 -0.72 7.11 4.34
CA LEU A 135 -1.27 6.68 3.05
C LEU A 135 -2.21 7.71 2.41
N SER A 136 -2.68 8.69 3.19
CA SER A 136 -3.69 9.63 2.73
C SER A 136 -3.17 10.50 1.59
N PRO A 137 -3.95 10.66 0.50
CA PRO A 137 -3.60 11.58 -0.58
C PRO A 137 -3.56 13.04 -0.10
N LEU A 138 -4.12 13.37 1.07
CA LEU A 138 -4.06 14.72 1.62
C LEU A 138 -2.62 15.16 1.94
N LEU A 139 -1.71 14.23 2.28
CA LEU A 139 -0.29 14.59 2.45
C LEU A 139 0.35 15.10 1.16
N ARG A 140 -0.13 14.65 -0.01
CA ARG A 140 0.32 15.17 -1.31
C ARG A 140 -0.13 16.62 -1.56
N SER A 141 -1.16 17.10 -0.84
CA SER A 141 -1.54 18.51 -0.89
C SER A 141 -0.61 19.39 -0.05
N ILE A 142 0.08 18.80 0.93
CA ILE A 142 1.13 19.46 1.74
C ILE A 142 2.47 19.41 1.01
N ASP A 143 2.85 18.24 0.49
CA ASP A 143 4.08 18.02 -0.28
C ASP A 143 3.83 16.96 -1.37
N SER A 144 3.73 17.40 -2.62
CA SER A 144 3.34 16.56 -3.76
C SER A 144 4.31 15.42 -4.06
N ARG A 145 5.51 15.46 -3.49
CA ARG A 145 6.52 14.40 -3.65
C ARG A 145 6.11 13.11 -2.94
N TRP A 146 5.21 13.14 -1.96
CA TRP A 146 4.88 12.01 -1.09
C TRP A 146 3.92 10.97 -1.72
N ILE A 147 4.45 10.02 -2.47
CA ILE A 147 3.66 8.94 -3.09
C ILE A 147 3.81 7.66 -2.26
N CYS A 148 3.11 7.62 -1.13
CA CYS A 148 3.10 6.47 -0.22
C CYS A 148 1.88 5.57 -0.46
N MET A 149 2.10 4.27 -0.59
CA MET A 149 1.09 3.23 -0.72
C MET A 149 1.57 1.97 0.03
N ARG A 150 0.67 1.02 0.31
CA ARG A 150 1.05 -0.24 0.98
C ARG A 150 1.91 -1.11 0.06
N SER A 151 1.29 -1.62 -1.00
CA SER A 151 1.97 -2.38 -2.04
C SER A 151 1.52 -1.88 -3.41
N PHE A 152 2.48 -1.67 -4.31
CA PHE A 152 2.24 -1.11 -5.64
C PHE A 152 3.44 -1.40 -6.55
N ILE A 153 3.27 -1.16 -7.84
CA ILE A 153 4.32 -1.30 -8.83
C ILE A 153 4.67 0.10 -9.34
N VAL A 154 5.97 0.39 -9.47
CA VAL A 154 6.43 1.48 -10.34
C VAL A 154 6.96 0.84 -11.61
N ASP A 155 6.22 1.01 -12.70
CA ASP A 155 6.59 0.56 -14.02
C ASP A 155 7.38 1.68 -14.70
N ALA A 156 8.67 1.42 -14.91
CA ALA A 156 9.59 2.35 -15.54
C ALA A 156 9.93 1.98 -16.99
N GLU A 157 9.09 1.15 -17.63
CA GLU A 157 9.21 0.57 -18.97
C GLU A 157 10.40 -0.40 -19.15
N ILE A 158 11.58 0.00 -18.68
CA ILE A 158 12.81 -0.80 -18.72
C ILE A 158 13.03 -1.61 -17.43
N ALA A 159 12.27 -1.33 -16.38
CA ALA A 159 12.28 -2.03 -15.11
C ALA A 159 10.95 -1.85 -14.37
N GLU A 160 10.49 -2.90 -13.68
CA GLU A 160 9.37 -2.82 -12.75
C GLU A 160 9.90 -2.92 -11.31
N LEU A 161 9.51 -1.94 -10.48
CA LEU A 161 9.86 -1.91 -9.07
C LEU A 161 8.64 -2.32 -8.24
N PHE A 162 8.75 -3.43 -7.51
CA PHE A 162 7.71 -3.94 -6.63
C PHE A 162 7.89 -3.38 -5.22
N PHE A 163 6.98 -2.51 -4.82
CA PHE A 163 6.87 -1.96 -3.47
C PHE A 163 5.96 -2.87 -2.66
N VAL A 164 6.45 -3.43 -1.55
CA VAL A 164 5.73 -4.45 -0.77
C VAL A 164 5.63 -4.05 0.70
N ASP A 165 4.41 -4.00 1.23
CA ASP A 165 4.14 -3.83 2.66
C ASP A 165 4.48 -5.10 3.43
N THR A 166 5.70 -5.16 3.95
CA THR A 166 6.22 -6.36 4.62
C THR A 166 5.80 -6.46 6.09
N THR A 167 5.33 -5.38 6.71
CA THR A 167 4.98 -5.36 8.15
C THR A 167 3.91 -6.40 8.50
N PRO A 168 2.82 -6.56 7.71
CA PRO A 168 1.82 -7.61 7.94
C PRO A 168 2.36 -9.04 7.85
N PHE A 169 3.51 -9.30 7.23
CA PHE A 169 4.06 -10.65 7.09
C PHE A 169 4.75 -11.14 8.37
N VAL A 170 5.04 -10.24 9.33
CA VAL A 170 5.79 -10.59 10.54
C VAL A 170 4.85 -11.00 11.68
N ASP A 171 4.82 -12.29 12.00
CA ASP A 171 3.95 -12.85 13.05
C ASP A 171 4.14 -12.21 14.43
N ALA A 172 5.39 -11.85 14.77
CA ALA A 172 5.72 -11.27 16.06
C ALA A 172 4.95 -9.96 16.32
N TYR A 173 4.66 -9.16 15.30
CA TYR A 173 3.94 -7.90 15.47
C TYR A 173 2.46 -8.10 15.83
N PHE A 174 1.87 -9.26 15.54
CA PHE A 174 0.50 -9.61 15.92
C PHE A 174 0.45 -10.38 17.24
N LEU A 175 1.36 -11.33 17.42
CA LEU A 175 1.31 -12.30 18.52
C LEU A 175 2.03 -11.82 19.78
N ASN A 176 3.12 -11.05 19.62
CA ASN A 176 3.94 -10.57 20.72
C ASN A 176 4.59 -9.23 20.37
N PRO A 177 3.83 -8.12 20.32
CA PRO A 177 4.37 -6.83 19.88
C PRO A 177 5.30 -6.16 20.91
N HIS A 178 5.68 -6.86 21.99
CA HIS A 178 6.59 -6.35 23.03
C HIS A 178 6.18 -4.96 23.59
N GLY A 179 4.88 -4.76 23.81
CA GLY A 179 4.32 -3.52 24.34
C GLY A 179 4.11 -2.40 23.31
N GLN A 180 4.43 -2.65 22.04
CA GLN A 180 4.15 -1.72 20.95
C GLN A 180 2.70 -1.85 20.48
N TYR A 181 2.14 -0.73 20.04
CA TYR A 181 0.88 -0.69 19.31
C TYR A 181 1.16 -0.79 17.80
N TYR A 182 0.26 -1.43 17.06
CA TYR A 182 0.31 -1.48 15.60
C TYR A 182 -1.09 -1.19 15.03
N ASP A 183 -1.16 -0.30 14.05
CA ASP A 183 -2.38 0.05 13.32
C ASP A 183 -2.63 -0.90 12.16
N TRP A 184 -3.53 -1.86 12.37
CA TRP A 184 -3.89 -2.90 11.39
C TRP A 184 -5.11 -2.55 10.53
N ARG A 185 -5.58 -1.29 10.54
CA ARG A 185 -6.61 -0.83 9.59
C ARG A 185 -6.13 -1.10 8.16
N GLY A 186 -7.05 -1.48 7.27
CA GLY A 186 -6.72 -1.84 5.88
C GLY A 186 -6.00 -3.19 5.68
N VAL A 187 -5.54 -3.86 6.75
CA VAL A 187 -4.84 -5.16 6.69
C VAL A 187 -5.72 -6.31 7.19
N SER A 188 -6.76 -6.03 7.97
CA SER A 188 -7.64 -7.06 8.54
C SER A 188 -8.75 -7.48 7.55
N PRO A 189 -9.02 -8.80 7.37
CA PRO A 189 -8.32 -9.95 7.95
C PRO A 189 -6.94 -10.19 7.34
N ARG A 190 -5.94 -10.43 8.20
CA ARG A 190 -4.52 -10.52 7.83
C ARG A 190 -4.27 -11.57 6.74
N GLU A 191 -4.83 -12.76 6.87
CA GLU A 191 -4.63 -13.87 5.94
C GLU A 191 -5.11 -13.50 4.53
N SER A 192 -6.27 -12.86 4.41
CA SER A 192 -6.79 -12.39 3.13
C SER A 192 -5.90 -11.32 2.51
N TYR A 193 -5.39 -10.40 3.33
CA TYR A 193 -4.44 -9.38 2.88
C TYR A 193 -3.14 -10.00 2.36
N LEU A 194 -2.53 -10.92 3.11
CA LEU A 194 -1.30 -11.59 2.69
C LEU A 194 -1.49 -12.38 1.39
N GLN A 195 -2.62 -13.10 1.26
CA GLN A 195 -2.93 -13.80 0.01
C GLN A 195 -3.06 -12.83 -1.16
N THR A 196 -3.75 -11.71 -0.97
CA THR A 196 -3.89 -10.66 -2.00
C THR A 196 -2.52 -10.21 -2.51
N ILE A 197 -1.61 -9.85 -1.60
CA ILE A 197 -0.27 -9.39 -1.98
C ILE A 197 0.57 -10.49 -2.66
N LEU A 198 0.48 -11.73 -2.19
CA LEU A 198 1.26 -12.85 -2.75
C LEU A 198 0.75 -13.36 -4.10
N THR A 199 -0.52 -13.11 -4.42
CA THR A 199 -1.14 -13.55 -5.69
C THR A 199 -1.33 -12.44 -6.71
N ALA A 200 -1.09 -11.19 -6.33
CA ALA A 200 -1.21 -10.06 -7.24
C ALA A 200 -0.09 -10.11 -8.29
N ASN A 201 -0.47 -10.19 -9.57
CA ASN A 201 0.39 -9.95 -10.73
C ASN A 201 -0.33 -8.97 -11.64
#